data_AF-A0A7C5HYX4-F1
#
_entry.id   AF-A0A7C5HYX4-F1
#
_cell.length_a   1.000
_cell.length_b   1.000
_cell.length_c   1.000
_cell.angle_alpha   90.00
_cell.angle_beta   90.00
_cell.angle_gamma   90.00
#
_symmetry.space_group_name_H-M   'P 1'
#
loop_
_entity.id
_entity.type
_entity.pdbx_description
1 polymer ?
#
loop_
_entity_poly.entity_id
_entity_poly.type
_entity_poly.pdbx_seq_one_letter_code
_entity_poly.pdbx_strand_id
1 'polypeptide(L)'
;ASTDLMASYCLDSIKMLAVQTARRHLQRYLQETYSLGKLSSMAPGSLEDWPIEQQRPLFDLLGDVEGGIGVRLTDKFLMIPVKSISGIFFPTEVRFESCQLCQRERCTGRRAPYDPQSAARLGVQNA
;
A
#
# COMPACT_ATOMS: atom_id res chain seq x y z
N ALA A 1 -22.83 -5.90 13.14
CA ALA A 1 -21.90 -6.89 12.55
C ALA A 1 -22.65 -8.21 12.41
N SER A 2 -22.42 -8.97 11.33
CA SER A 2 -23.02 -10.31 11.21
C SER A 2 -22.56 -11.17 12.38
N THR A 3 -23.46 -11.92 13.01
CA THR A 3 -23.12 -12.91 14.05
C THR A 3 -22.38 -14.12 13.47
N ASP A 4 -22.37 -14.27 12.14
CA ASP A 4 -21.57 -15.26 11.45
C ASP A 4 -20.12 -14.76 11.29
N LEU A 5 -19.26 -15.27 12.18
CA LEU A 5 -17.82 -15.02 12.18
C LEU A 5 -17.14 -15.53 10.91
N MET A 6 -17.57 -16.68 10.38
CA MET A 6 -16.97 -17.27 9.18
C MET A 6 -17.29 -16.42 7.95
N ALA A 7 -18.55 -16.02 7.79
CA ALA A 7 -18.94 -15.11 6.71
C ALA A 7 -18.18 -13.78 6.81
N SER A 8 -18.04 -13.21 8.01
CA SER A 8 -17.32 -11.96 8.23
C SER A 8 -15.84 -12.07 7.86
N TYR A 9 -15.20 -13.19 8.21
CA TYR A 9 -13.81 -13.49 7.85
C TYR A 9 -13.63 -13.66 6.33
N CYS A 10 -14.53 -14.42 5.68
CA CYS A 10 -14.53 -14.58 4.23
C CYS A 10 -14.70 -13.24 3.51
N LEU A 11 -15.62 -12.40 3.98
CA LEU A 11 -15.83 -11.06 3.42
C LEU A 11 -14.61 -10.16 3.59
N ASP A 12 -13.93 -10.18 4.73
CA ASP A 12 -12.68 -9.42 4.91
C ASP A 12 -11.58 -9.88 3.94
N SER A 13 -11.48 -11.20 3.74
CA SER A 13 -10.54 -11.80 2.79
C SER A 13 -10.85 -11.37 1.35
N ILE A 14 -12.12 -11.39 0.95
CA ILE A 14 -12.55 -10.93 -0.38
C ILE A 14 -12.21 -9.44 -0.58
N LYS A 15 -12.48 -8.58 0.42
CA LYS A 15 -12.12 -7.15 0.34
C LYS A 15 -10.61 -6.95 0.14
N MET A 16 -9.79 -7.72 0.86
CA MET A 16 -8.32 -7.67 0.68
C MET A 16 -7.92 -8.08 -0.75
N LEU A 17 -8.49 -9.17 -1.27
CA LEU A 17 -8.21 -9.64 -2.63
C LEU A 17 -8.63 -8.63 -3.70
N ALA A 18 -9.79 -7.98 -3.51
CA ALA A 18 -10.29 -6.95 -4.42
C ALA A 18 -9.30 -5.79 -4.55
N VAL A 19 -8.84 -5.24 -3.43
CA VAL A 19 -7.90 -4.11 -3.40
C VAL A 19 -6.54 -4.48 -3.98
N GLN A 20 -6.03 -5.68 -3.68
CA GLN A 20 -4.78 -6.16 -4.28
C GLN A 20 -4.90 -6.35 -5.79
N THR A 21 -6.06 -6.79 -6.27
CA THR A 21 -6.33 -6.95 -7.70
C THR A 21 -6.41 -5.60 -8.40
N ALA A 22 -7.11 -4.63 -7.82
CA ALA A 22 -7.18 -3.25 -8.32
C ALA A 22 -5.77 -2.63 -8.42
N ARG A 23 -4.93 -2.78 -7.38
CA ARG A 23 -3.55 -2.29 -7.40
C ARG A 23 -2.71 -2.92 -8.52
N ARG A 24 -2.78 -4.25 -8.69
CA ARG A 24 -2.05 -4.93 -9.77
C ARG A 24 -2.51 -4.49 -11.15
N HIS A 25 -3.83 -4.31 -11.31
CA HIS A 25 -4.39 -3.81 -12.56
C HIS A 25 -3.90 -2.39 -12.86
N LEU A 26 -3.95 -1.47 -11.88
CA LEU A 26 -3.42 -0.11 -12.03
C LEU A 26 -1.95 -0.11 -12.40
N GLN A 27 -1.11 -0.90 -11.72
CA GLN A 27 0.31 -0.98 -12.05
C GLN A 27 0.53 -1.41 -13.52
N ARG A 28 -0.17 -2.46 -13.98
CA ARG A 28 -0.09 -2.92 -15.36
C ARG A 28 -0.54 -1.84 -16.34
N TYR A 29 -1.68 -1.20 -16.06
CA TYR A 29 -2.21 -0.12 -16.87
C TYR A 29 -1.21 1.03 -17.02
N LEU A 30 -0.52 1.43 -15.94
CA LEU A 30 0.51 2.46 -15.99
C LEU A 30 1.71 2.04 -16.85
N GLN A 31 2.15 0.78 -16.72
CA GLN A 31 3.26 0.25 -17.52
C GLN A 31 2.92 0.22 -19.01
N GLU A 32 1.73 -0.25 -19.37
CA GLU A 32 1.28 -0.37 -20.75
C GLU A 32 0.99 0.99 -21.39
N THR A 33 0.26 1.86 -20.69
CA THR A 33 -0.19 3.16 -21.22
C THR A 33 0.97 4.13 -21.41
N TYR A 34 1.93 4.13 -20.50
CA TYR A 34 3.05 5.08 -20.50
C TYR A 34 4.38 4.44 -20.90
N SER A 35 4.37 3.18 -21.39
CA SER A 35 5.57 2.43 -21.79
C SER A 35 6.66 2.41 -20.70
N LEU A 36 6.26 2.33 -19.44
CA LEU A 36 7.18 2.34 -18.30
C LEU A 36 7.79 0.94 -18.14
N GLY A 37 9.08 0.91 -17.84
CA GLY A 37 9.79 -0.33 -17.51
C GLY A 37 9.39 -0.91 -16.16
N LYS A 38 10.39 -1.24 -15.33
CA LYS A 38 10.13 -1.73 -13.97
C LYS A 38 9.63 -0.58 -13.09
N LEU A 39 8.52 -0.81 -12.41
CA LEU A 39 7.99 0.09 -11.40
C LEU A 39 8.24 -0.46 -10.00
N SER A 40 8.55 0.44 -9.08
CA SER A 40 8.39 0.21 -7.65
C SER A 40 7.26 1.06 -7.12
N SER A 41 6.79 0.70 -5.93
CA SER A 41 5.74 1.45 -5.26
C SER A 41 6.10 1.69 -3.81
N MET A 42 5.69 2.83 -3.30
CA MET A 42 5.91 3.21 -1.91
C MET A 42 4.66 3.94 -1.39
N ALA A 43 4.41 3.86 -0.09
CA ALA A 43 3.29 4.52 0.56
C ALA A 43 3.77 5.23 1.84
N PRO A 44 3.11 6.33 2.25
CA PRO A 44 3.31 6.92 3.58
C PRO A 44 3.22 5.87 4.69
N GLY A 45 4.08 5.97 5.69
CA GLY A 45 4.23 5.03 6.80
C GLY A 45 5.05 3.77 6.48
N SER A 46 5.60 3.65 5.26
CA SER A 46 6.43 2.49 4.87
C SER A 46 7.92 2.64 5.24
N LEU A 47 8.37 3.87 5.49
CA LEU A 47 9.74 4.26 5.83
C LEU A 47 9.69 5.33 6.92
N GLU A 48 10.76 5.46 7.69
CA GLU A 48 10.90 6.54 8.68
C GLU A 48 10.88 7.92 8.01
N ASP A 49 11.61 8.07 6.90
CA ASP A 49 11.67 9.32 6.12
C ASP A 49 10.37 9.69 5.40
N TRP A 50 9.42 8.75 5.31
CA TRP A 50 8.11 9.02 4.72
C TRP A 50 6.99 8.55 5.64
N PRO A 51 6.74 9.29 6.74
CA PRO A 51 5.87 8.86 7.81
C PRO A 51 4.38 8.97 7.42
N ILE A 52 3.48 8.42 8.24
CA ILE A 52 2.07 8.26 7.89
C ILE A 52 1.32 9.61 7.74
N GLU A 53 1.80 10.68 8.37
CA GLU A 53 1.27 12.04 8.25
C GLU A 53 1.30 12.53 6.80
N GLN A 54 2.25 12.03 6.00
CA GLN A 54 2.40 12.35 4.57
C GLN A 54 1.24 11.80 3.71
N GLN A 55 0.35 11.02 4.32
CA GLN A 55 -0.93 10.62 3.74
C GLN A 55 -1.82 11.82 3.40
N ARG A 56 -1.76 12.91 4.18
CA ARG A 56 -2.55 14.13 3.94
C ARG A 56 -2.08 14.90 2.70
N PRO A 57 -0.80 15.30 2.57
CA PRO A 57 -0.29 15.88 1.33
C PRO A 57 -0.54 15.02 0.08
N LEU A 58 -0.47 13.70 0.21
CA LEU A 58 -0.79 12.78 -0.89
C LEU A 58 -2.27 12.85 -1.29
N PHE A 59 -3.19 12.92 -0.32
CA PHE A 59 -4.63 13.10 -0.60
C PHE A 59 -4.90 14.47 -1.24
N ASP A 60 -4.23 15.53 -0.77
CA ASP A 60 -4.36 16.88 -1.33
C ASP A 60 -3.90 16.92 -2.80
N LEU A 61 -2.83 16.19 -3.14
CA LEU A 61 -2.35 16.04 -4.53
C LEU A 61 -3.36 15.32 -5.43
N LEU A 62 -4.09 14.35 -4.89
CA LEU A 62 -5.09 13.57 -5.63
C LEU A 62 -6.42 14.33 -5.81
N GLY A 63 -6.65 15.39 -5.02
CA GLY A 63 -7.87 16.20 -5.07
C GLY A 63 -9.05 15.56 -4.33
N ASP A 64 -10.23 15.55 -4.96
CA ASP A 64 -11.46 15.05 -4.33
C ASP A 64 -11.54 13.51 -4.33
N VAL A 65 -10.79 12.88 -3.42
CA VAL A 65 -10.78 11.42 -3.27
C VAL A 65 -12.10 10.88 -2.71
N GLU A 66 -12.73 11.59 -1.78
CA GLU A 66 -13.98 11.13 -1.16
C GLU A 66 -15.14 11.21 -2.15
N GLY A 67 -15.28 12.31 -2.90
CA GLY A 67 -16.28 12.42 -3.96
C GLY A 67 -16.00 11.51 -5.16
N GLY A 68 -14.73 11.27 -5.50
CA GLY A 68 -14.33 10.46 -6.65
C GLY A 68 -14.46 8.95 -6.45
N ILE A 69 -14.04 8.43 -5.29
CA ILE A 69 -14.01 6.98 -5.02
C ILE A 69 -14.55 6.56 -3.64
N GLY A 70 -15.06 7.51 -2.85
CA GLY A 70 -15.62 7.23 -1.52
C GLY A 70 -14.58 6.89 -0.44
N VAL A 71 -13.29 7.11 -0.71
CA VAL A 71 -12.22 6.91 0.28
C VAL A 71 -11.93 8.24 0.97
N ARG A 72 -11.91 8.21 2.30
CA ARG A 72 -11.61 9.38 3.14
C ARG A 72 -10.50 9.10 4.14
N LEU A 73 -9.83 10.16 4.58
CA LEU A 73 -8.79 10.12 5.60
C LEU A 73 -9.36 10.50 6.97
N THR A 74 -9.01 9.76 8.01
CA THR A 74 -9.32 10.14 9.40
C THR A 74 -8.30 11.14 9.94
N ASP A 75 -8.59 11.76 11.09
CA ASP A 75 -7.65 12.67 11.77
C ASP A 75 -6.35 11.98 12.21
N LYS A 76 -6.36 10.65 12.28
CA LYS A 76 -5.19 9.81 12.58
C LYS A 76 -4.55 9.22 11.32
N PHE A 77 -4.81 9.79 10.15
CA PHE A 77 -4.22 9.40 8.86
C PHE A 77 -4.56 7.98 8.38
N LEU A 78 -5.60 7.35 8.95
CA LEU A 78 -6.11 6.06 8.48
C LEU A 78 -7.18 6.28 7.40
N MET A 79 -7.21 5.40 6.40
CA MET A 79 -8.21 5.44 5.34
C MET A 79 -9.48 4.68 5.70
N ILE A 80 -10.62 5.22 5.28
CA ILE A 80 -11.93 4.57 5.36
C ILE A 80 -12.51 4.55 3.94
N PRO A 81 -12.88 3.37 3.40
CA PRO A 81 -12.82 2.04 4.01
C PRO A 81 -11.40 1.55 4.34
N VAL A 82 -11.27 0.68 5.35
CA VAL A 82 -9.96 0.19 5.86
C VAL A 82 -9.16 -0.57 4.80
N LYS A 83 -9.84 -1.30 3.92
CA LYS A 83 -9.20 -1.95 2.76
C LYS A 83 -9.06 -0.91 1.65
N SER A 84 -8.09 -0.01 1.84
CA SER A 84 -7.69 1.00 0.86
C SER A 84 -6.17 1.03 0.77
N ILE A 85 -5.65 1.44 -0.38
CA ILE A 85 -4.21 1.64 -0.60
C ILE A 85 -4.02 2.99 -1.27
N SER A 86 -3.03 3.72 -0.80
CA SER A 86 -2.55 4.98 -1.36
C SER A 86 -1.03 4.93 -1.42
N GLY A 87 -0.45 5.63 -2.38
CA GLY A 87 0.99 5.73 -2.53
C GLY A 87 1.36 6.20 -3.93
N ILE A 88 2.64 6.09 -4.24
CA ILE A 88 3.19 6.46 -5.53
C ILE A 88 3.79 5.24 -6.22
N PHE A 89 3.74 5.24 -7.56
CA PHE A 89 4.56 4.39 -8.40
C PHE A 89 5.69 5.23 -8.99
N PHE A 90 6.89 4.65 -9.09
CA PHE A 90 8.04 5.31 -9.70
C PHE A 90 8.87 4.31 -10.52
N PRO A 91 9.41 4.71 -11.68
CA PRO A 91 10.36 3.91 -12.43
C PRO A 91 11.63 3.62 -11.64
N THR A 92 12.18 2.42 -11.77
CA THR A 92 13.47 2.07 -11.15
C THR A 92 14.19 0.96 -11.91
N GLU A 93 15.51 0.94 -11.84
CA GLU A 93 16.33 -0.19 -12.29
C GLU A 93 16.35 -1.33 -11.25
N VAL A 94 16.41 -0.95 -9.97
CA VAL A 94 16.43 -1.87 -8.82
C VAL A 94 15.07 -1.86 -8.15
N ARG A 95 14.39 -3.00 -8.18
CA ARG A 95 13.05 -3.13 -7.61
C ARG A 95 13.08 -2.97 -6.09
N PHE A 96 12.24 -2.07 -5.60
CA PHE A 96 11.96 -1.83 -4.19
C PHE A 96 10.52 -2.18 -3.86
N GLU A 97 10.34 -2.92 -2.77
CA GLU A 97 9.03 -3.16 -2.15
C GLU A 97 9.20 -3.00 -0.64
N SER A 98 8.38 -2.20 0.02
CA SER A 98 8.46 -1.99 1.48
C SER A 98 8.37 -3.30 2.29
N CYS A 99 7.82 -4.37 1.71
CA CYS A 99 7.83 -5.72 2.30
C CYS A 99 9.25 -6.26 2.55
N GLN A 100 10.26 -5.79 1.82
CA GLN A 100 11.67 -6.11 2.03
C GLN A 100 12.18 -5.58 3.37
N LEU A 101 11.54 -4.57 3.95
CA LEU A 101 11.95 -3.95 5.21
C LEU A 101 11.11 -4.44 6.39
N CYS A 102 9.92 -4.97 6.12
CA CYS A 102 8.99 -5.40 7.15
C CYS A 102 9.31 -6.79 7.68
N GLN A 103 9.59 -6.91 8.99
CA GLN A 103 9.88 -8.19 9.67
C GLN A 103 8.63 -9.06 9.93
N ARG A 104 7.42 -8.56 9.68
CA ARG A 104 6.17 -9.30 9.93
C ARG A 104 6.09 -10.56 9.07
N GLU A 105 6.30 -11.73 9.65
CA GLU A 105 6.31 -13.00 8.91
C GLU A 105 4.97 -13.31 8.24
N ARG A 106 3.88 -13.34 9.01
CA ARG A 106 2.54 -13.71 8.54
C ARG A 106 1.75 -12.48 8.11
N CYS A 107 2.02 -12.01 6.89
CA CYS A 107 1.30 -10.90 6.26
C CYS A 107 0.64 -11.37 4.95
N THR A 108 -0.69 -11.36 4.90
CA THR A 108 -1.47 -11.73 3.70
C THR A 108 -1.23 -10.79 2.51
N GLY A 109 -0.77 -9.57 2.77
CA GLY A 109 -0.41 -8.58 1.76
C GLY A 109 1.07 -8.60 1.34
N ARG A 110 1.87 -9.60 1.77
CA ARG A 110 3.31 -9.65 1.49
C ARG A 110 3.56 -9.80 -0.02
N ARG A 111 4.42 -8.93 -0.57
CA ARG A 111 4.77 -8.88 -2.01
C ARG A 111 6.23 -9.21 -2.31
N ALA A 112 7.08 -9.19 -1.28
CA ALA A 112 8.48 -9.57 -1.34
C ALA A 112 8.90 -10.16 0.02
N PRO A 113 9.89 -11.08 0.05
CA PRO A 113 10.47 -11.55 1.30
C PRO A 113 11.17 -10.40 2.04
N TYR A 114 11.29 -10.52 3.36
CA TYR A 114 12.14 -9.62 4.16
C TYR A 114 13.60 -9.77 3.72
N ASP A 115 14.31 -8.66 3.59
CA ASP A 115 15.71 -8.59 3.22
C ASP A 115 16.48 -7.76 4.27
N PRO A 116 17.23 -8.41 5.16
CA PRO A 116 17.95 -7.72 6.23
C PRO A 116 19.03 -6.76 5.70
N GLN A 117 19.59 -7.01 4.52
CA GLN A 117 20.58 -6.10 3.93
C GLN A 117 19.92 -4.82 3.44
N SER A 118 18.73 -4.91 2.83
CA SER A 118 17.95 -3.74 2.43
C SER A 118 17.42 -2.96 3.63
N ALA A 119 16.96 -3.66 4.68
CA ALA A 119 16.52 -3.04 5.93
C ALA A 119 17.65 -2.24 6.60
N ALA A 120 18.85 -2.84 6.72
CA ALA A 120 20.01 -2.17 7.29
C ALA A 120 20.45 -0.95 6.46
N ARG A 121 20.44 -1.05 5.13
CA ARG A 121 20.81 0.06 4.23
C ARG A 121 19.86 1.25 4.31
N LEU A 122 18.57 1.01 4.50
CA LEU A 122 17.54 2.05 4.54
C LEU A 122 17.19 2.49 5.97
N GLY A 123 18.07 2.19 6.93
CA GLY A 123 17.94 2.69 8.31
C GLY A 123 16.76 2.11 9.09
N VAL A 124 16.08 1.08 8.59
CA VAL A 124 14.97 0.44 9.30
C VAL A 124 15.56 -0.50 10.36
N GLN A 125 15.98 0.07 11.49
CA GLN A 125 16.42 -0.65 12.68
C GLN A 125 15.25 -0.72 13.67
N ASN A 126 14.76 -1.93 13.92
CA ASN A 126 13.89 -2.29 15.03
C ASN A 126 12.59 -1.46 15.17
N ALA A 127 11.48 -2.03 14.66
CA ALA A 127 10.18 -1.83 15.29
C ALA A 127 9.95 -2.95 16.32
#